data_AF-A0A366I194-F1
#
_entry.id   AF-A0A366I194-F1
#
_cell.length_a   1.000
_cell.length_b   1.000
_cell.length_c   1.000
_cell.angle_alpha   90.00
_cell.angle_beta   90.00
_cell.angle_gamma   90.00
#
_symmetry.space_group_name_H-M   'P 1'
#
loop_
_entity.id
_entity.type
_entity.pdbx_description
1 polymer ?
#
loop_
_entity_poly.entity_id
_entity_poly.type
_entity_poly.pdbx_seq_one_letter_code
_entity_poly.pdbx_strand_id
1 'polypeptide(L)' 'MQNGFIERFNKTLRTEILYMYLFRTLSEVRELTENWRSEYNEERPHSSLGDMPPVIYARQKLAGDPHWRWY' A
#
# COMPACT_ATOMS: atom_id res chain seq x y z
N MET A 1 -14.00 -4.77 8.45
CA MET A 1 -12.61 -4.35 8.69
C MET A 1 -11.84 -4.00 7.41
N GLN A 2 -12.24 -4.50 6.22
CA GLN A 2 -11.56 -4.25 4.93
C GLN A 2 -11.42 -2.76 4.58
N ASN A 3 -12.45 -1.95 4.85
CA ASN A 3 -12.46 -0.51 4.54
C ASN A 3 -11.33 0.26 5.25
N GLY A 4 -10.94 -0.12 6.46
CA GLY A 4 -9.92 0.62 7.22
C GLY A 4 -8.51 0.54 6.62
N PHE A 5 -8.17 -0.56 5.94
CA PHE A 5 -6.88 -0.69 5.24
C PHE A 5 -6.84 0.20 3.99
N ILE A 6 -7.93 0.19 3.22
CA ILE A 6 -8.08 1.00 2.00
C ILE A 6 -8.10 2.49 2.36
N GLU A 7 -8.82 2.87 3.41
CA GLU A 7 -8.87 4.25 3.92
C GLU A 7 -7.48 4.75 4.34
N ARG A 8 -6.71 3.94 5.09
CA ARG A 8 -5.34 4.29 5.48
C ARG A 8 -4.44 4.46 4.26
N PHE A 9 -4.46 3.51 3.33
CA PHE A 9 -3.67 3.59 2.10
C PHE A 9 -3.96 4.88 1.33
N ASN A 10 -5.24 5.17 1.07
CA ASN A 10 -5.66 6.36 0.32
C ASN A 10 -5.31 7.66 1.05
N LYS A 11 -5.43 7.67 2.39
CA LYS A 11 -5.05 8.82 3.20
C LYS A 11 -3.55 9.09 3.10
N THR A 12 -2.72 8.05 3.27
CA THR A 12 -1.26 8.20 3.24
C THR A 12 -0.76 8.54 1.83
N LEU A 13 -1.32 7.93 0.78
CA LEU A 13 -1.01 8.29 -0.61
C LEU A 13 -1.29 9.77 -0.88
N ARG A 14 -2.45 10.26 -0.41
CA ARG A 14 -2.82 11.67 -0.60
C ARG A 14 -1.82 12.60 0.09
N THR A 15 -1.44 12.30 1.33
CA THR A 15 -0.55 13.17 2.11
C THR A 15 0.89 13.14 1.63
N GLU A 16 1.39 11.96 1.23
CA GLU A 16 2.82 11.78 0.93
C GLU A 16 3.15 12.00 -0.55
N ILE A 17 2.19 11.79 -1.45
CA ILE A 17 2.37 11.99 -2.89
C ILE A 17 1.61 13.22 -3.37
N LEU A 18 0.28 13.21 -3.25
CA LEU A 18 -0.54 14.22 -3.92
C LEU A 18 -0.43 15.62 -3.30
N TYR A 19 -0.11 15.72 -2.01
CA TYR A 19 0.06 17.00 -1.33
C TYR A 19 1.52 17.46 -1.25
N MET A 20 2.48 16.54 -1.37
CA MET A 20 3.90 16.84 -1.20
C MET A 20 4.56 17.31 -2.51
N TYR A 21 4.03 16.88 -3.65
CA TYR A 21 4.62 17.16 -4.97
C TYR A 21 3.70 18.01 -5.84
N LEU A 22 4.29 18.89 -6.64
CA LEU A 22 3.62 19.59 -7.73
C LEU A 22 4.00 18.90 -9.04
N PHE A 23 3.01 18.30 -9.71
CA PHE A 23 3.22 17.59 -10.96
C PHE A 23 2.98 18.47 -12.17
N ARG A 24 3.78 18.28 -13.21
CA ARG A 24 3.64 18.93 -14.52
C ARG A 24 3.05 17.99 -15.56
N THR A 25 3.23 16.67 -15.38
CA THR A 25 2.72 15.65 -16.30
C THR A 25 2.10 14.47 -15.57
N LEU A 26 1.22 13.74 -16.27
CA LEU A 26 0.68 12.48 -15.75
C LEU A 26 1.75 11.39 -15.58
N SER A 27 2.82 11.43 -16.37
CA SER A 27 3.92 10.46 -16.25
C SER A 27 4.64 10.59 -14.91
N GLU A 28 4.91 11.82 -14.47
CA GLU A 28 5.52 12.09 -13.16
C GLU A 28 4.64 11.55 -12.01
N VAL A 29 3.32 11.78 -12.08
CA VAL A 29 2.38 11.26 -11.09
C VAL A 29 2.45 9.73 -11.03
N ARG A 30 2.46 9.06 -12.19
CA ARG A 30 2.48 7.60 -12.28
C ARG A 30 3.76 7.02 -11.70
N GLU A 31 4.91 7.57 -12.08
CA GLU A 31 6.22 7.09 -11.63
C GLU A 31 6.37 7.25 -10.11
N LEU A 32 6.09 8.44 -9.57
CA LEU A 32 6.19 8.70 -8.14
C LEU A 32 5.19 7.86 -7.33
N THR A 33 3.96 7.70 -7.83
CA THR A 33 2.95 6.87 -7.17
C THR A 33 3.36 5.40 -7.18
N GLU A 34 3.94 4.89 -8.26
CA GLU A 34 4.33 3.48 -8.36
C GLU A 34 5.51 3.17 -7.43
N ASN A 35 6.54 4.02 -7.43
CA ASN A 35 7.67 3.87 -6.51
C ASN A 35 7.20 3.87 -5.05
N TRP A 36 6.34 4.85 -4.70
CA TRP A 36 5.76 4.92 -3.36
C TRP A 36 4.87 3.72 -3.02
N ARG A 37 4.11 3.20 -3.99
CA ARG A 37 3.26 2.01 -3.80
C ARG A 37 4.12 0.79 -3.51
N SER A 38 5.26 0.62 -4.19
CA SER A 38 6.22 -0.45 -3.92
C SER A 38 6.80 -0.31 -2.51
N GLU A 39 7.31 0.87 -2.14
CA GLU A 39 7.83 1.12 -0.79
C GLU A 39 6.76 0.82 0.29
N TYR A 40 5.55 1.34 0.12
CA TYR A 40 4.46 1.17 1.08
C TYR A 40 4.08 -0.30 1.29
N ASN A 41 4.05 -1.10 0.22
CA ASN A 41 3.57 -2.49 0.26
C ASN A 41 4.68 -3.50 0.54
N GLU A 42 5.91 -3.22 0.12
CA GLU A 42 7.01 -4.19 0.14
C GLU A 42 8.01 -3.93 1.27
N GLU A 43 8.17 -2.68 1.69
CA GLU A 43 9.25 -2.28 2.60
C GLU A 43 8.75 -1.65 3.91
N ARG A 44 7.68 -0.84 3.86
CA ARG A 44 7.24 -0.06 5.00
C ARG A 44 6.56 -0.94 6.07
N PRO A 45 7.05 -0.97 7.32
CA PRO A 45 6.37 -1.68 8.41
C PRO A 45 5.11 -0.92 8.86
N HIS A 46 4.06 -1.67 9.18
CA HIS A 46 2.81 -1.10 9.71
C HIS A 46 2.49 -1.72 11.06
N SER A 47 2.33 -0.88 12.09
CA SER A 47 2.01 -1.34 13.45
C SER A 47 0.71 -2.15 13.54
N SER A 48 -0.28 -1.83 12.71
CA SER A 48 -1.52 -2.63 12.60
C SER A 48 -1.32 -4.03 12.02
N LEU A 49 -0.17 -4.29 11.41
CA LEU A 49 0.23 -5.57 10.83
C LEU A 49 1.35 -6.24 11.65
N GLY A 50 1.56 -5.82 12.90
CA GLY A 50 2.65 -6.35 13.73
C GLY A 50 4.03 -5.90 13.25
N ASP A 51 4.13 -4.65 12.78
CA ASP A 51 5.35 -4.02 12.25
C ASP A 51 5.94 -4.74 11.04
N MET A 52 5.09 -5.42 10.26
CA MET A 52 5.47 -6.06 9.01
C MET A 52 5.00 -5.24 7.80
N PRO A 53 5.72 -5.33 6.67
CA PRO A 53 5.22 -4.84 5.39
C PRO A 53 3.97 -5.60 4.92
N PRO A 54 3.04 -4.95 4.19
CA PRO A 54 1.80 -5.57 3.72
C PRO A 54 2.04 -6.86 2.93
N VAL A 55 3.09 -6.92 2.11
CA VAL A 55 3.42 -8.12 1.33
C VAL A 55 3.73 -9.32 2.22
N ILE A 56 4.41 -9.11 3.35
CA ILE A 56 4.75 -10.18 4.30
C ILE A 56 3.49 -10.66 5.01
N TYR A 57 2.66 -9.74 5.49
CA TYR A 57 1.37 -10.06 6.09
C TYR A 57 0.46 -10.85 5.12
N ALA A 58 0.37 -10.41 3.86
CA ALA A 58 -0.39 -11.10 2.83
C ALA A 58 0.14 -12.52 2.57
N ARG A 59 1.47 -12.70 2.43
CA ARG A 59 2.08 -14.02 2.27
C ARG A 59 1.75 -14.94 3.44
N GLN A 60 1.83 -14.45 4.68
CA GLN A 60 1.49 -15.24 5.88
C GLN A 60 0.01 -15.62 5.91
N LYS A 61 -0.89 -14.70 5.53
CA LYS A 61 -2.34 -14.97 5.48
C LYS A 61 -2.73 -15.92 4.36
N LEU A 62 -2.15 -15.75 3.16
CA LEU A 62 -2.43 -16.57 1.98
C LEU A 62 -1.81 -17.97 2.08
N ALA A 63 -0.68 -18.13 2.77
CA ALA A 63 -0.09 -19.44 3.04
C ALA A 63 -1.00 -20.34 3.90
N GLY A 64 -1.94 -19.75 4.65
CA GLY A 64 -2.91 -20.47 5.48
C GLY A 64 -4.31 -20.61 4.90
N ASP A 65 -4.60 -20.02 3.73
CA ASP A 65 -5.95 -19.98 3.15
C ASP A 65 -5.97 -20.56 1.72
N PRO A 66 -6.49 -21.78 1.51
CA PRO A 66 -6.59 -22.40 0.19
C PRO A 66 -7.66 -21.75 -0.72
N HIS A 67 -8.46 -20.81 -0.23
CA HIS A 67 -9.61 -20.23 -0.93
C HIS A 67 -9.38 -18.80 -1.45
N TRP A 68 -8.12 -18.32 -1.44
CA TRP A 68 -7.74 -16.96 -1.84
C TRP A 68 -8.12 -16.56 -3.28
N ARG A 69 -8.48 -17.52 -4.14
CA ARG A 69 -8.85 -17.28 -5.55
C ARG A 69 -10.26 -16.71 -5.76
N TRP A 70 -11.07 -16.58 -4.71
CA TRP A 70 -12.48 -16.17 -4.82
C TRP A 70 -12.77 -14.76 -4.29
N TYR A 71 -11.73 -13.95 -4.07
CA TYR A 71 -11.82 -12.52 -3.76
C TYR A 71 -10.96 -11.70 -4.71
#